data_AF-A0A523R2F7-F1
#
_entry.id   AF-A0A523R2F7-F1
#
_cell.length_a   1.000
_cell.length_b   1.000
_cell.length_c   1.000
_cell.angle_alpha   90.00
_cell.angle_beta   90.00
_cell.angle_gamma   90.00
#
_symmetry.space_group_name_H-M   'P 1'
#
loop_
_entity.id
_entity.type
_entity.pdbx_description
1 polymer ?
#
loop_
_entity_poly.entity_id
_entity_poly.type
_entity_poly.pdbx_seq_one_letter_code
_entity_poly.pdbx_strand_id
1 'polypeptide(L)' 'MLIPEPVQRLIDAFSRLPGIGPKTASRLTFHLLRGSAVLSQNLSVALAGVRANTAYCQQCFNVTTAD' A
#
# COMPACT_ATOMS: atom_id res chain seq x y z
N MET A 1 -2.38 -9.61 -24.01
CA MET A 1 -1.94 -8.29 -23.52
C MET A 1 -0.85 -8.54 -22.49
N LEU A 2 0.40 -8.14 -22.76
CA LEU A 2 1.53 -8.34 -21.84
C LEU A 2 1.64 -7.10 -20.94
N ILE A 3 1.35 -7.27 -19.66
CA ILE A 3 1.61 -6.25 -18.64
C ILE A 3 3.04 -6.47 -18.13
N PRO A 4 3.88 -5.42 -18.04
CA PRO A 4 5.22 -5.56 -17.48
C PRO A 4 5.17 -6.15 -16.07
N GLU A 5 6.09 -7.05 -15.75
CA GLU A 5 6.11 -7.76 -14.48
C GLU A 5 5.99 -6.84 -13.24
N PRO A 6 6.69 -5.69 -13.14
CA PRO A 6 6.55 -4.81 -11.98
C PRO A 6 5.14 -4.23 -11.80
N VAL A 7 4.45 -3.98 -12.92
CA VAL A 7 3.06 -3.48 -12.91
C VAL A 7 2.13 -4.59 -12.43
N GLN A 8 2.29 -5.82 -12.94
CA GLN A 8 1.47 -6.95 -12.52
C GLN A 8 1.63 -7.24 -11.02
N ARG A 9 2.87 -7.24 -10.51
CA ARG A 9 3.14 -7.45 -9.07
C ARG A 9 2.39 -6.44 -8.19
N LEU A 10 2.33 -5.17 -8.58
CA LEU A 10 1.64 -4.14 -7.80
C LEU A 10 0.11 -4.29 -7.87
N ILE A 11 -0.43 -4.67 -9.03
CA ILE A 11 -1.86 -5.00 -9.19
C ILE A 11 -2.26 -6.16 -8.28
N ASP A 12 -1.46 -7.22 -8.25
CA ASP A 12 -1.73 -8.40 -7.43
C ASP A 12 -1.64 -8.06 -5.94
N ALA A 13 -0.66 -7.25 -5.54
CA ALA A 13 -0.52 -6.78 -4.16
C ALA A 13 -1.74 -5.96 -3.71
N PHE A 14 -2.19 -4.99 -4.52
CA PHE A 14 -3.38 -4.21 -4.20
C PHE A 14 -4.66 -5.03 -4.20
N SER A 15 -4.78 -6.04 -5.07
CA SER A 15 -5.97 -6.89 -5.15
C SER A 15 -6.16 -7.79 -3.91
N ARG A 16 -5.13 -7.94 -3.07
CA ARG A 16 -5.22 -8.67 -1.78
C ARG A 16 -5.80 -7.84 -0.66
N LEU A 17 -5.95 -6.52 -0.84
CA LEU A 17 -6.50 -5.63 0.17
C LEU A 17 -8.04 -5.73 0.20
N PRO A 18 -8.66 -5.70 1.39
CA PRO A 18 -10.11 -5.74 1.51
C PRO A 18 -10.73 -4.54 0.79
N GLY A 19 -11.74 -4.81 -0.06
CA GLY A 19 -12.44 -3.77 -0.82
C GLY A 19 -11.75 -3.33 -2.12
N ILE A 20 -10.58 -3.86 -2.47
CA ILE A 20 -9.88 -3.54 -3.72
C ILE A 20 -9.92 -4.74 -4.66
N GLY A 21 -10.84 -4.72 -5.63
CA GLY A 21 -10.89 -5.71 -6.70
C GLY A 21 -9.87 -5.43 -7.83
N PRO A 22 -9.67 -6.38 -8.76
CA PRO A 22 -8.66 -6.30 -9.82
C PRO A 22 -8.74 -5.01 -10.66
N LYS A 23 -9.95 -4.56 -10.99
CA LYS A 23 -10.18 -3.31 -11.75
C LYS A 23 -9.69 -2.07 -10.98
N THR A 24 -9.90 -2.03 -9.67
CA THR A 24 -9.45 -0.92 -8.82
C THR A 24 -7.95 -1.00 -8.58
N ALA A 25 -7.39 -2.18 -8.36
CA ALA A 25 -5.95 -2.40 -8.24
C ALA A 25 -5.17 -1.93 -9.49
N SER A 26 -5.66 -2.27 -10.69
CA SER A 26 -5.10 -1.76 -11.95
C SER A 26 -5.16 -0.25 -12.03
N ARG A 27 -6.30 0.36 -11.68
CA ARG A 27 -6.47 1.83 -11.68
C ARG A 27 -5.47 2.52 -10.75
N LEU A 28 -5.28 2.01 -9.54
CA LEU A 28 -4.34 2.55 -8.57
C LEU A 28 -2.88 2.40 -9.04
N THR A 29 -2.53 1.23 -9.56
CA THR A 29 -1.19 0.97 -10.11
C THR A 29 -0.84 1.94 -11.23
N PHE A 30 -1.74 2.11 -12.21
CA PHE A 30 -1.52 3.06 -13.30
C PHE A 30 -1.63 4.53 -12.88
N HIS A 31 -2.29 4.84 -11.76
CA HIS A 31 -2.27 6.17 -11.18
C HIS A 31 -0.88 6.49 -10.61
N LEU A 32 -0.30 5.56 -9.83
CA LEU A 32 1.06 5.72 -9.28
C LEU A 32 2.13 5.76 -10.37
N LEU A 33 1.99 4.95 -11.43
CA LEU A 33 2.93 4.94 -12.56
C LEU A 33 2.95 6.27 -13.33
N ARG A 34 1.80 6.94 -13.44
CA ARG A 34 1.67 8.24 -14.13
C ARG A 34 1.87 9.44 -13.20
N GLY A 35 1.89 9.20 -11.89
CA GLY A 35 2.03 10.21 -10.86
C GLY A 35 3.50 10.59 -10.61
N SER A 36 3.74 11.40 -9.58
CA SER A 36 5.09 11.75 -9.16
C SER A 36 5.77 10.58 -8.45
N ALA A 37 7.09 10.43 -8.66
CA ALA A 37 7.89 9.43 -7.95
C ALA A 37 7.80 9.60 -6.41
N VAL A 38 7.64 10.84 -5.94
CA VAL A 38 7.47 11.18 -4.52
C VAL A 38 6.24 10.51 -3.92
N LEU A 39 5.12 10.47 -4.64
CA LEU A 39 3.89 9.82 -4.13
C LEU A 39 4.13 8.33 -3.88
N SER A 40 4.71 7.64 -4.86
CA SER A 40 5.02 6.21 -4.77
C SER A 40 6.02 5.91 -3.65
N GLN A 41 7.03 6.77 -3.49
CA GLN A 41 8.03 6.63 -2.43
C GLN A 41 7.40 6.83 -1.03
N ASN A 42 6.61 7.89 -0.86
CA ASN A 42 5.95 8.17 0.41
C ASN A 42 4.99 7.05 0.81
N LEU A 43 4.24 6.50 -0.15
CA LEU A 43 3.37 5.36 0.09
C LEU A 43 4.17 4.12 0.51
N SER A 44 5.30 3.84 -0.14
CA SER A 44 6.17 2.72 0.22
C SER A 44 6.70 2.85 1.65
N VAL A 45 7.16 4.05 2.04
CA VAL A 45 7.65 4.32 3.40
C VAL A 45 6.52 4.20 4.42
N ALA A 46 5.34 4.75 4.13
CA ALA A 46 4.19 4.63 5.02
C ALA A 46 3.78 3.16 5.24
N LEU A 47 3.70 2.36 4.18
CA LEU A 47 3.36 0.93 4.28
C LEU A 47 4.37 0.15 5.12
N ALA A 48 5.67 0.40 4.95
CA ALA A 48 6.71 -0.21 5.75
C ALA A 48 6.64 0.22 7.23
N GLY A 49 6.33 1.50 7.47
CA GLY A 49 6.28 2.10 8.79
C GLY A 49 5.07 1.67 9.63
N VAL A 50 3.92 1.33 9.02
CA VAL A 50 2.70 0.98 9.79
C VAL A 50 2.96 -0.17 10.76
N ARG A 51 3.61 -1.26 10.35
CA ARG A 51 3.89 -2.39 11.25
C ARG A 51 5.04 -2.12 12.22
N ALA A 52 6.03 -1.33 11.80
CA ALA A 52 7.23 -1.07 12.59
C ALA A 52 7.01 -0.03 13.70
N ASN A 53 6.17 0.97 13.42
CA ASN A 53 6.03 2.16 14.25
C ASN A 53 4.65 2.24 14.94
N THR A 54 3.84 1.18 14.89
CA THR A 54 2.57 1.13 15.62
C THR A 54 2.56 0.01 16.64
N ALA A 55 1.91 0.29 17.77
CA ALA A 55 1.66 -0.66 18.83
C ALA A 55 0.21 -0.54 19.30
N TYR A 56 -0.25 -1.51 20.09
CA TYR A 56 -1.53 -1.41 20.78
C TYR A 56 -1.32 -0.94 22.21
N CYS A 57 -2.08 0.07 22.62
CA CYS A 57 -2.07 0.56 24.00
C CYS A 57 -2.49 -0.56 24.96
N GLN A 58 -1.69 -0.81 26.01
CA GLN A 58 -1.96 -1.86 26.99
C GLN A 58 -3.18 -1.58 27.88
N GLN A 59 -3.67 -0.33 27.90
CA GLN A 59 -4.81 0.07 28.74
C GLN A 59 -6.13 0.07 27.97
N CYS A 60 -6.14 0.60 26.73
CA CYS A 60 -7.36 0.78 25.96
C CYS A 60 -7.38 0.07 24.60
N PHE A 61 -6.31 -0.64 24.24
CA PHE A 61 -6.15 -1.38 22.98
C PHE A 61 -6.30 -0.53 21.70
N ASN A 62 -6.26 0.80 21.81
CA ASN A 62 -6.16 1.67 20.65
C ASN A 62 -4.77 1.58 20.01
N VAL A 63 -4.72 1.85 18.70
CA VAL A 63 -3.46 1.99 17.96
C VAL A 63 -2.72 3.24 18.46
N THR A 64 -1.47 3.07 18.85
CA THR A 64 -0.55 4.13 19.28
C THR A 64 0.77 3.99 18.55
N THR A 65 1.65 4.98 18.69
CA THR A 65 3.05 4.87 18.24
C THR A 65 3.77 3.82 19.08
N ALA A 66 4.61 3.02 18.44
CA ALA A 66 5.55 2.16 19.16
C ALA A 66 6.64 3.04 19.80
N ASP A 67 6.75 2.98 21.13
CA ASP A 67 7.82 3.62 21.91
C ASP A 67 9.09 2.75 21.93
#